data_AF-M2YMV2-F1
#
_entry.id   AF-M2YMV2-F1
#
_cell.length_a   1.000
_cell.length_b   1.000
_cell.length_c   1.000
_cell.angle_alpha   90.00
_cell.angle_beta   90.00
_cell.angle_gamma   90.00
#
_symmetry.space_group_name_H-M   'P 1'
#
loop_
_entity.id
_entity.type
_entity.pdbx_description
1 polymer ?
#
loop_
_entity_poly.entity_id
_entity_poly.type
_entity_poly.pdbx_seq_one_letter_code
_entity_poly.pdbx_strand_id
1 'polypeptide(L)'
;MRAHVRDIKSYSRLRGGRQVLVGVSLHPNAIGLSAVQYFSAGPSSDESRADLIAVGNYSWSKHSSFQISGWKDQVKVLQQYPVPMFLGEYGTVVDYRLWEEVDCLYSRDITSVFSGGCPCTCYEHGNKHGIVKEDGQGWLYRKPDSNLLRRGFQTVNSRVPEELFDARVKIYESWTGDYPERDEHRWFATSASPDCPLDLAKLLSKLEEEREWEVGGGKVEDLTL
;
A
#
# COMPACT_ATOMS: atom_id res chain seq x y z
N MET A 1 -10.57 3.51 -11.05
CA MET A 1 -9.42 3.60 -10.13
C MET A 1 -8.08 3.74 -10.85
N ARG A 2 -7.72 2.90 -11.85
CA ARG A 2 -6.48 3.10 -12.65
C ARG A 2 -6.35 4.51 -13.26
N ALA A 3 -7.43 5.06 -13.80
CA ALA A 3 -7.48 6.47 -14.24
C ALA A 3 -7.07 7.46 -13.13
N HIS A 4 -7.53 7.24 -11.89
CA HIS A 4 -7.20 8.14 -10.78
C HIS A 4 -5.72 8.07 -10.44
N VAL A 5 -5.10 6.89 -10.48
CA VAL A 5 -3.65 6.73 -10.30
C VAL A 5 -2.90 7.55 -11.36
N ARG A 6 -3.24 7.37 -12.64
CA ARG A 6 -2.68 8.15 -13.76
C ARG A 6 -2.83 9.66 -13.54
N ASP A 7 -4.03 10.09 -13.17
CA ASP A 7 -4.38 11.50 -13.08
C ASP A 7 -3.71 12.18 -11.87
N ILE A 8 -3.65 11.51 -10.71
CA ILE A 8 -2.94 12.00 -9.52
C ILE A 8 -1.43 12.09 -9.80
N LYS A 9 -0.84 11.07 -10.45
CA LYS A 9 0.58 11.10 -10.85
C LYS A 9 0.86 12.24 -11.82
N SER A 10 -0.02 12.44 -12.80
CA SER A 10 0.09 13.55 -13.76
C SER A 10 -0.02 14.91 -13.08
N TYR A 11 -0.99 15.08 -12.18
CA TYR A 11 -1.15 16.29 -11.37
C TYR A 11 0.09 16.56 -10.49
N SER A 12 0.63 15.53 -9.83
CA SER A 12 1.85 15.63 -9.00
C SER A 12 3.07 16.06 -9.82
N ARG A 13 3.19 15.60 -11.07
CA ARG A 13 4.26 16.06 -11.98
C ARG A 13 4.11 17.53 -12.35
N LEU A 14 2.90 17.96 -12.70
CA LEU A 14 2.62 19.34 -13.10
C LEU A 14 2.88 20.34 -11.97
N ARG A 15 2.54 19.99 -10.73
CA ARG A 15 2.84 20.83 -9.55
C ARG A 15 4.35 20.91 -9.26
N GLY A 16 5.15 20.02 -9.83
CA GLY A 16 6.58 19.91 -9.53
C GLY A 16 6.85 19.38 -8.12
N GLY A 17 8.14 19.38 -7.73
CA GLY A 17 8.58 18.88 -6.43
C GLY A 17 8.74 17.35 -6.37
N ARG A 18 8.82 16.83 -5.14
CA ARG A 18 9.05 15.40 -4.88
C ARG A 18 7.85 14.58 -5.38
N GLN A 19 8.13 13.65 -6.29
CA GLN A 19 7.13 12.71 -6.78
C GLN A 19 6.78 11.71 -5.67
N VAL A 20 5.53 11.77 -5.20
CA VAL A 20 5.01 10.86 -4.18
C VAL A 20 4.41 9.66 -4.90
N LEU A 21 4.72 8.44 -4.42
CA LEU A 21 4.17 7.22 -4.99
C LEU A 21 2.65 7.18 -4.81
N VAL A 22 1.94 6.79 -5.85
CA VAL A 22 0.49 6.67 -5.86
C VAL A 22 0.10 5.20 -5.95
N GLY A 23 -0.48 4.70 -4.86
CA GLY A 23 -0.88 3.30 -4.73
C GLY A 23 -2.38 3.09 -4.66
N VAL A 24 -2.77 1.83 -4.53
CA VAL A 24 -4.15 1.42 -4.27
C VAL A 24 -4.23 0.55 -3.02
N SER A 25 -5.32 0.68 -2.28
CA SER A 25 -5.64 -0.22 -1.16
C SER A 25 -6.70 -1.21 -1.58
N LEU A 26 -6.45 -2.50 -1.36
CA LEU A 26 -7.30 -3.61 -1.76
C LEU A 26 -7.87 -4.31 -0.53
N HIS A 27 -9.17 -4.61 -0.58
CA HIS A 27 -9.82 -5.39 0.47
C HIS A 27 -9.45 -6.89 0.40
N PRO A 28 -9.44 -7.60 1.56
CA PRO A 28 -9.22 -9.04 1.64
C PRO A 28 -10.44 -9.82 1.16
N ASN A 29 -10.68 -9.88 -0.14
CA ASN A 29 -11.70 -10.74 -0.71
C ASN A 29 -11.15 -11.56 -1.88
N ALA A 30 -11.97 -12.48 -2.39
CA ALA A 30 -11.61 -13.42 -3.45
C ALA A 30 -11.17 -12.75 -4.77
N ILE A 31 -11.39 -11.43 -4.93
CA ILE A 31 -11.03 -10.65 -6.12
C ILE A 31 -9.62 -10.03 -5.97
N GLY A 32 -9.02 -10.08 -4.77
CA GLY A 32 -7.74 -9.44 -4.46
C GLY A 32 -6.60 -9.80 -5.41
N LEU A 33 -6.53 -11.05 -5.90
CA LEU A 33 -5.54 -11.47 -6.87
C LEU A 33 -5.71 -10.78 -8.23
N SER A 34 -6.92 -10.88 -8.81
CA SER A 34 -7.25 -10.21 -10.07
C SER A 34 -7.07 -8.71 -9.96
N ALA A 35 -7.32 -8.12 -8.77
CA ALA A 35 -7.04 -6.72 -8.51
C ALA A 35 -5.54 -6.40 -8.51
N VAL A 36 -4.68 -7.19 -7.84
CA VAL A 36 -3.21 -6.99 -7.88
C VAL A 36 -2.70 -7.06 -9.31
N GLN A 37 -3.13 -8.07 -10.07
CA GLN A 37 -2.80 -8.18 -11.49
C GLN A 37 -3.29 -6.95 -12.25
N TYR A 38 -4.55 -6.58 -12.07
CA TYR A 38 -5.14 -5.45 -12.75
C TYR A 38 -4.47 -4.12 -12.43
N PHE A 39 -3.97 -3.87 -11.22
CA PHE A 39 -3.31 -2.60 -10.89
C PHE A 39 -1.82 -2.59 -11.24
N SER A 40 -1.21 -3.75 -11.51
CA SER A 40 0.18 -3.89 -11.95
C SER A 40 0.34 -4.18 -13.45
N ALA A 41 -0.75 -4.38 -14.18
CA ALA A 41 -0.74 -4.67 -15.62
C ALA A 41 -0.28 -3.47 -16.46
N GLY A 42 0.32 -3.76 -17.62
CA GLY A 42 0.88 -2.79 -18.56
C GLY A 42 2.40 -2.61 -18.44
N PRO A 43 3.05 -2.00 -19.45
CA PRO A 43 4.47 -1.66 -19.42
C PRO A 43 4.75 -0.54 -18.42
N SER A 44 6.02 -0.27 -18.10
CA SER A 44 6.40 0.79 -17.14
C SER A 44 6.02 2.20 -17.59
N SER A 45 5.82 2.41 -18.89
CA SER A 45 5.28 3.66 -19.45
C SER A 45 3.78 3.85 -19.21
N ASP A 46 3.06 2.83 -18.74
CA ASP A 46 1.65 2.94 -18.38
C ASP A 46 1.50 3.60 -17.01
N GLU A 47 1.26 4.91 -17.03
CA GLU A 47 1.06 5.76 -15.86
C GLU A 47 -0.15 5.36 -15.01
N SER A 48 -1.04 4.49 -15.50
CA SER A 48 -2.19 3.99 -14.75
C SER A 48 -1.88 2.79 -13.85
N ARG A 49 -0.64 2.27 -13.91
CA ARG A 49 -0.10 1.31 -12.95
C ARG A 49 0.05 1.93 -11.57
N ALA A 50 -0.35 1.18 -10.54
CA ALA A 50 -0.07 1.53 -9.16
C ALA A 50 1.44 1.40 -8.88
N ASP A 51 1.99 2.38 -8.16
CA ASP A 51 3.39 2.37 -7.74
C ASP A 51 3.61 1.40 -6.56
N LEU A 52 2.58 1.21 -5.74
CA LEU A 52 2.54 0.28 -4.62
C LEU A 52 1.10 -0.19 -4.36
N ILE A 53 0.95 -1.36 -3.74
CA ILE A 53 -0.36 -1.92 -3.40
C ILE A 53 -0.41 -2.25 -1.90
N ALA A 54 -1.40 -1.68 -1.22
CA ALA A 54 -1.72 -2.03 0.15
C ALA A 54 -2.78 -3.14 0.14
N VAL A 55 -2.52 -4.25 0.84
CA VAL A 55 -3.45 -5.38 0.92
C VAL A 55 -3.96 -5.49 2.36
N GLY A 56 -5.27 -5.38 2.58
CA GLY A 56 -5.84 -5.73 3.86
C GLY A 56 -5.76 -7.25 4.07
N ASN A 57 -5.45 -7.72 5.27
CA ASN A 57 -5.42 -9.14 5.59
C ASN A 57 -5.79 -9.43 7.06
N TYR A 58 -6.96 -10.04 7.24
CA TYR A 58 -7.51 -10.41 8.53
C TYR A 58 -7.67 -11.94 8.70
N SER A 59 -6.94 -12.76 7.93
CA SER A 59 -7.05 -14.22 8.01
C SER A 59 -6.31 -14.83 9.20
N TRP A 60 -5.41 -14.09 9.84
CA TRP A 60 -4.73 -14.53 11.05
C TRP A 60 -5.64 -14.40 12.26
N SER A 61 -5.94 -15.50 12.96
CA SER A 61 -6.80 -15.49 14.13
C SER A 61 -6.20 -16.26 15.30
N LYS A 62 -6.20 -15.64 16.49
CA LYS A 62 -5.70 -16.22 17.76
C LYS A 62 -4.29 -16.83 17.59
N HIS A 63 -4.09 -18.04 18.13
CA HIS A 63 -2.91 -18.85 17.86
C HIS A 63 -3.02 -19.41 16.45
N SER A 64 -2.21 -18.86 15.56
CA SER A 64 -2.13 -19.28 14.17
C SER A 64 -0.69 -19.50 13.75
N SER A 65 -0.50 -19.84 12.49
CA SER A 65 0.82 -19.97 11.88
C SER A 65 0.75 -19.49 10.43
N PHE A 66 1.90 -19.37 9.80
CA PHE A 66 2.00 -19.06 8.37
C PHE A 66 1.12 -19.98 7.49
N GLN A 67 0.99 -21.25 7.87
CA GLN A 67 0.17 -22.23 7.18
C GLN A 67 -1.31 -22.12 7.58
N ILE A 68 -1.61 -22.06 8.89
CA ILE A 68 -3.00 -22.08 9.38
C ILE A 68 -3.76 -20.80 8.97
N SER A 69 -3.09 -19.66 8.97
CA SER A 69 -3.66 -18.37 8.57
C SER A 69 -3.95 -18.27 7.07
N GLY A 70 -3.46 -19.20 6.24
CA GLY A 70 -3.53 -19.12 4.78
C GLY A 70 -2.53 -18.13 4.16
N TRP A 71 -1.68 -17.47 4.95
CA TRP A 71 -0.68 -16.52 4.45
C TRP A 71 0.32 -17.19 3.51
N LYS A 72 0.63 -18.48 3.71
CA LYS A 72 1.46 -19.27 2.80
C LYS A 72 0.92 -19.30 1.37
N ASP A 73 -0.37 -19.56 1.21
CA ASP A 73 -0.98 -19.65 -0.10
C ASP A 73 -1.05 -18.27 -0.76
N GLN A 74 -1.34 -17.24 0.04
CA GLN A 74 -1.32 -15.86 -0.44
C GLN A 74 0.07 -15.42 -0.92
N VAL A 75 1.13 -15.68 -0.15
CA VAL A 75 2.51 -15.39 -0.54
C VAL A 75 2.88 -16.15 -1.81
N LYS A 76 2.54 -17.45 -1.89
CA LYS A 76 2.82 -18.29 -3.07
C LYS A 76 2.20 -17.72 -4.35
N VAL A 77 1.03 -17.11 -4.24
CA VAL A 77 0.33 -16.49 -5.36
C VAL A 77 0.91 -15.11 -5.66
N LEU A 78 1.08 -14.26 -4.65
CA LEU A 78 1.48 -12.86 -4.85
C LEU A 78 2.95 -12.69 -5.23
N GLN A 79 3.81 -13.67 -4.94
CA GLN A 79 5.23 -13.60 -5.28
C GLN A 79 5.50 -13.42 -6.79
N GLN A 80 4.55 -13.77 -7.66
CA GLN A 80 4.68 -13.59 -9.11
C GLN A 80 4.61 -12.12 -9.55
N TYR A 81 4.02 -11.24 -8.74
CA TYR A 81 3.92 -9.82 -9.05
C TYR A 81 5.12 -9.08 -8.45
N PRO A 82 5.86 -8.32 -9.26
CA PRO A 82 7.01 -7.53 -8.80
C PRO A 82 6.62 -6.17 -8.21
N VAL A 83 5.33 -5.79 -8.26
CA VAL A 83 4.85 -4.54 -7.64
C VAL A 83 5.11 -4.54 -6.14
N PRO A 84 5.65 -3.45 -5.56
CA PRO A 84 5.80 -3.33 -4.12
C PRO A 84 4.46 -3.46 -3.40
N MET A 85 4.39 -4.37 -2.43
CA MET A 85 3.19 -4.62 -1.64
C MET A 85 3.49 -4.46 -0.14
N PHE A 86 2.50 -4.08 0.64
CA PHE A 86 2.54 -4.12 2.11
C PHE A 86 1.15 -4.47 2.65
N LEU A 87 1.07 -4.96 3.88
CA LEU A 87 -0.24 -5.15 4.52
C LEU A 87 -0.78 -3.80 4.94
N GLY A 88 -1.76 -3.28 4.20
CA GLY A 88 -2.40 -1.99 4.50
C GLY A 88 -3.13 -2.01 5.83
N GLU A 89 -3.67 -3.18 6.19
CA GLU A 89 -4.33 -3.43 7.46
C GLU A 89 -4.17 -4.90 7.85
N TYR A 90 -3.92 -5.16 9.13
CA TYR A 90 -4.00 -6.50 9.73
C TYR A 90 -4.35 -6.39 11.23
N GLY A 91 -4.62 -7.52 11.88
CA GLY A 91 -4.86 -7.58 13.33
C GLY A 91 -6.30 -7.94 13.68
N THR A 92 -6.72 -9.15 13.31
CA THR A 92 -8.09 -9.65 13.49
C THR A 92 -8.49 -9.73 14.96
N VAL A 93 -9.65 -9.15 15.27
CA VAL A 93 -10.23 -9.22 16.61
C VAL A 93 -11.29 -10.34 16.65
N VAL A 94 -10.94 -11.48 17.27
CA VAL A 94 -11.93 -12.53 17.59
C VAL A 94 -12.43 -12.35 19.03
N ASP A 95 -11.53 -12.47 20.00
CA ASP A 95 -11.80 -12.23 21.43
C ASP A 95 -10.76 -11.26 22.01
N TYR A 96 -9.49 -11.60 21.82
CA TYR A 96 -8.31 -10.81 22.13
C TYR A 96 -7.29 -10.94 20.99
N ARG A 97 -6.31 -10.03 20.96
CA ARG A 97 -5.20 -10.05 20.00
C ARG A 97 -3.90 -10.41 20.69
N LEU A 98 -3.16 -11.31 20.06
CA LEU A 98 -1.82 -11.72 20.48
C LEU A 98 -0.71 -11.06 19.68
N TRP A 99 -1.01 -10.61 18.46
CA TRP A 99 -0.06 -10.00 17.52
C TRP A 99 1.09 -10.94 17.11
N GLU A 100 0.86 -12.26 17.15
CA GLU A 100 1.82 -13.27 16.68
C GLU A 100 2.09 -13.12 15.17
N GLU A 101 1.13 -12.60 14.41
CA GLU A 101 1.27 -12.28 13.00
C GLU A 101 2.34 -11.22 12.71
N VAL A 102 2.70 -10.37 13.67
CA VAL A 102 3.78 -9.40 13.52
C VAL A 102 5.10 -10.13 13.31
N ASP A 103 5.34 -11.16 14.12
CA ASP A 103 6.56 -11.95 14.04
C ASP A 103 6.71 -12.66 12.69
N CYS A 104 5.59 -13.19 12.18
CA CYS A 104 5.50 -13.87 10.90
C CYS A 104 5.60 -12.92 9.71
N LEU A 105 4.99 -11.72 9.78
CA LEU A 105 5.00 -10.70 8.72
C LEU A 105 6.42 -10.32 8.30
N TYR A 106 7.35 -10.29 9.25
CA TYR A 106 8.76 -9.97 9.02
C TYR A 106 9.65 -11.21 8.89
N SER A 107 9.08 -12.40 8.65
CA SER A 107 9.86 -13.58 8.26
C SER A 107 10.29 -13.49 6.81
N ARG A 108 11.43 -14.12 6.49
CA ARG A 108 12.01 -14.16 5.13
C ARG A 108 11.02 -14.57 4.03
N ASP A 109 10.13 -15.51 4.30
CA ASP A 109 9.15 -15.97 3.32
C ASP A 109 8.16 -14.84 2.95
N ILE A 110 7.73 -14.05 3.94
CA ILE A 110 6.72 -13.00 3.74
C ILE A 110 7.35 -11.73 3.19
N THR A 111 8.56 -11.36 3.65
CA THR A 111 9.27 -10.17 3.17
C THR A 111 9.73 -10.26 1.73
N SER A 112 9.76 -11.46 1.15
CA SER A 112 9.92 -11.67 -0.30
C SER A 112 8.75 -11.13 -1.15
N VAL A 113 7.63 -10.78 -0.51
CA VAL A 113 6.40 -10.27 -1.13
C VAL A 113 5.96 -8.95 -0.50
N PHE A 114 5.93 -8.86 0.83
CA PHE A 114 5.40 -7.70 1.56
C PHE A 114 6.52 -6.91 2.25
N SER A 115 6.47 -5.59 2.10
CA SER A 115 7.38 -4.62 2.70
C SER A 115 6.95 -4.23 4.13
N GLY A 116 6.40 -5.17 4.90
CA GLY A 116 5.81 -4.94 6.22
C GLY A 116 4.32 -4.63 6.16
N GLY A 117 3.82 -3.86 7.15
CA GLY A 117 2.40 -3.55 7.22
C GLY A 117 1.97 -2.65 8.39
N CYS A 118 0.71 -2.23 8.34
CA CYS A 118 0.08 -1.35 9.31
C CYS A 118 -0.98 -2.11 10.14
N PRO A 119 -0.79 -2.26 11.47
CA PRO A 119 -1.80 -2.85 12.33
C PRO A 119 -3.02 -1.92 12.46
N CYS A 120 -4.22 -2.49 12.33
CA CYS A 120 -5.50 -1.80 12.36
C CYS A 120 -6.11 -1.90 13.77
N THR A 121 -6.45 -0.84 14.50
CA THR A 121 -6.23 0.61 14.33
C THR A 121 -5.59 1.22 15.58
N CYS A 122 -5.09 2.46 15.49
CA CYS A 122 -4.63 3.19 16.67
C CYS A 122 -5.78 3.48 17.66
N TYR A 123 -6.82 4.18 17.19
CA TYR A 123 -7.95 4.62 18.01
C TYR A 123 -9.12 3.63 17.95
N GLU A 124 -9.79 3.45 19.09
CA GLU A 124 -10.99 2.65 19.24
C GLU A 124 -12.21 3.42 18.72
N HIS A 125 -12.91 2.83 17.75
CA HIS A 125 -14.13 3.40 17.16
C HIS A 125 -15.37 2.51 17.41
N GLY A 126 -15.38 1.76 18.52
CA GLY A 126 -16.48 0.87 18.92
C GLY A 126 -16.48 -0.50 18.24
N ASN A 127 -15.54 -0.73 17.31
CA ASN A 127 -15.36 -1.98 16.57
C ASN A 127 -14.35 -2.93 17.23
N LYS A 128 -13.83 -2.60 18.41
CA LYS A 128 -12.84 -3.34 19.21
C LYS A 128 -11.42 -3.38 18.61
N HIS A 129 -11.15 -2.71 17.49
CA HIS A 129 -9.87 -2.76 16.78
C HIS A 129 -8.84 -1.74 17.27
N GLY A 130 -9.24 -0.72 18.03
CA GLY A 130 -8.30 0.27 18.57
C GLY A 130 -7.31 -0.36 19.55
N ILE A 131 -6.08 0.16 19.61
CA ILE A 131 -5.11 -0.14 20.68
C ILE A 131 -5.09 0.95 21.77
N VAL A 132 -5.74 2.08 21.50
CA VAL A 132 -5.99 3.19 22.43
C VAL A 132 -7.49 3.46 22.48
N LYS A 133 -8.02 3.75 23.67
CA LYS A 133 -9.42 4.11 23.89
C LYS A 133 -9.49 5.46 24.62
N GLU A 134 -10.42 6.30 24.19
CA GLU A 134 -10.79 7.53 24.87
C GLU A 134 -11.91 7.27 25.88
N ASP A 135 -11.86 7.90 27.06
CA ASP A 135 -12.98 7.92 28.00
C ASP A 135 -13.96 9.08 27.74
N GLY A 136 -15.05 9.14 28.50
CA GLY A 136 -16.05 10.22 28.36
C GLY A 136 -15.57 11.62 28.78
N GLN A 137 -14.33 11.75 29.24
CA GLN A 137 -13.69 13.01 29.64
C GLN A 137 -12.57 13.44 28.68
N GLY A 138 -12.28 12.65 27.63
CA GLY A 138 -11.23 12.94 26.66
C GLY A 138 -9.86 12.34 27.01
N TRP A 139 -9.74 11.53 28.06
CA TRP A 139 -8.46 10.89 28.41
C TRP A 139 -8.22 9.63 27.57
N LEU A 140 -6.99 9.48 27.09
CA LEU A 140 -6.56 8.33 26.29
C LEU A 140 -5.90 7.25 27.17
N TYR A 141 -6.38 6.01 27.03
CA TYR A 141 -5.85 4.83 27.72
C TYR A 141 -5.40 3.77 26.72
N ARG A 142 -4.23 3.18 27.00
CA ARG A 142 -3.71 2.04 26.25
C ARG A 142 -4.49 0.78 26.60
N LYS A 143 -4.98 0.07 25.59
CA LYS A 143 -5.59 -1.26 25.77
C LYS A 143 -4.51 -2.33 26.00
N PRO A 144 -4.82 -3.47 26.64
CA PRO A 144 -3.83 -4.49 26.98
C PRO A 144 -3.03 -5.02 25.78
N ASP A 145 -3.67 -5.14 24.63
CA ASP A 145 -3.08 -5.61 23.37
C ASP A 145 -2.04 -4.64 22.78
N SER A 146 -2.04 -3.36 23.18
CA SER A 146 -1.00 -2.40 22.77
C SER A 146 0.41 -2.81 23.23
N ASN A 147 0.52 -3.39 24.43
CA ASN A 147 1.80 -3.85 24.96
C ASN A 147 2.29 -5.11 24.23
N LEU A 148 1.38 -5.97 23.80
CA LEU A 148 1.70 -7.16 23.02
C LEU A 148 2.18 -6.76 21.62
N LEU A 149 1.50 -5.81 20.97
CA LEU A 149 1.93 -5.25 19.68
C LEU A 149 3.34 -4.64 19.77
N ARG A 150 3.58 -3.83 20.82
CA ARG A 150 4.90 -3.23 21.07
C ARG A 150 5.98 -4.31 21.21
N ARG A 151 5.72 -5.37 21.98
CA ARG A 151 6.68 -6.48 22.14
C ARG A 151 6.95 -7.18 20.82
N GLY A 152 5.92 -7.44 20.00
CA GLY A 152 6.08 -8.04 18.67
C GLY A 152 7.06 -7.25 17.80
N PHE A 153 6.89 -5.92 17.72
CA PHE A 153 7.84 -5.07 16.98
C PHE A 153 9.24 -5.02 17.61
N GLN A 154 9.35 -5.04 18.93
CA GLN A 154 10.65 -5.10 19.61
C GLN A 154 11.40 -6.41 19.29
N THR A 155 10.69 -7.54 19.27
CA THR A 155 11.25 -8.84 18.85
C THR A 155 11.75 -8.75 17.41
N VAL A 156 10.95 -8.27 16.48
CA VAL A 156 11.34 -8.11 15.08
C VAL A 156 12.58 -7.22 14.93
N ASN A 157 12.64 -6.09 15.64
CA ASN A 157 13.78 -5.17 15.57
C ASN A 157 15.07 -5.73 16.17
N SER A 158 14.99 -6.78 17.00
CA SER A 158 16.16 -7.45 17.57
C SER A 158 16.77 -8.52 16.67
N ARG A 159 16.11 -8.87 15.56
CA ARG A 159 16.57 -9.87 14.59
C ARG A 159 17.67 -9.32 13.69
N VAL A 160 18.50 -10.22 13.18
CA VAL A 160 19.52 -9.84 12.19
C VAL A 160 18.89 -9.73 10.79
N PRO A 161 19.41 -8.86 9.90
CA PRO A 161 18.82 -8.64 8.58
C PRO A 161 18.62 -9.91 7.74
N GLU A 162 19.49 -10.91 7.89
CA GLU A 162 19.45 -12.18 7.15
C GLU A 162 18.24 -13.05 7.54
N GLU A 163 17.68 -12.85 8.73
CA GLU A 163 16.43 -13.49 9.17
C GLU A 163 15.19 -12.77 8.61
N LEU A 164 15.35 -11.48 8.28
CA LEU A 164 14.27 -10.60 7.87
C LEU A 164 14.12 -10.52 6.36
N PHE A 165 15.20 -10.48 5.59
CA PHE A 165 15.15 -10.13 4.17
C PHE A 165 15.65 -11.26 3.27
N ASP A 166 14.92 -11.49 2.17
CA ASP A 166 15.45 -12.24 1.04
C ASP A 166 16.08 -11.26 0.03
N ALA A 167 17.33 -11.51 -0.39
CA ALA A 167 18.09 -10.59 -1.25
C ALA A 167 17.55 -10.48 -2.70
N ARG A 168 16.43 -11.12 -3.00
CA ARG A 168 15.84 -11.18 -4.35
C ARG A 168 15.03 -9.91 -4.62
N VAL A 169 15.69 -8.94 -5.23
CA VAL A 169 15.03 -7.72 -5.74
C VAL A 169 14.22 -8.06 -6.99
N LYS A 170 12.95 -7.66 -7.01
CA LYS A 170 12.08 -7.73 -8.18
C LYS A 170 12.05 -6.37 -8.85
N ILE A 171 12.50 -6.29 -10.11
CA ILE A 171 12.58 -5.03 -10.85
C ILE A 171 11.21 -4.73 -11.48
N TYR A 172 10.38 -3.96 -10.78
CA TYR A 172 9.02 -3.65 -11.23
C TYR A 172 9.00 -2.85 -12.55
N GLU A 173 10.03 -2.06 -12.83
CA GLU A 173 10.15 -1.26 -14.05
C GLU A 173 10.33 -2.12 -15.31
N SER A 174 10.82 -3.35 -15.15
CA SER A 174 10.96 -4.32 -16.24
C SER A 174 9.69 -5.17 -16.46
N TRP A 175 8.74 -5.09 -15.53
CA TRP A 175 7.48 -5.83 -15.60
C TRP A 175 6.57 -5.28 -16.69
N THR A 176 6.03 -6.19 -17.50
CA THR A 176 4.91 -5.93 -18.41
C THR A 176 3.87 -7.00 -18.15
N GLY A 177 2.87 -6.68 -17.32
CA GLY A 177 1.85 -7.63 -16.91
C GLY A 177 0.61 -7.60 -17.80
N ASP A 178 0.02 -8.76 -18.05
CA ASP A 178 -1.28 -8.85 -18.72
C ASP A 178 -2.42 -8.47 -17.79
N TYR A 179 -3.49 -7.91 -18.37
CA TYR A 179 -4.73 -7.66 -17.66
C TYR A 179 -5.45 -8.99 -17.34
N PRO A 180 -6.19 -9.09 -16.23
CA PRO A 180 -6.99 -10.29 -15.96
C PRO A 180 -8.02 -10.50 -17.07
N GLU A 181 -8.26 -11.76 -17.42
CA GLU A 181 -9.34 -12.12 -18.34
C GLU A 181 -10.70 -11.68 -17.77
N ARG A 182 -11.56 -11.22 -18.67
CA ARG A 182 -12.92 -10.84 -18.29
C ARG A 182 -13.74 -12.09 -18.03
N ASP A 183 -14.49 -12.07 -16.94
CA ASP A 183 -15.40 -13.12 -16.52
C ASP A 183 -16.75 -12.46 -16.21
N GLU A 184 -17.82 -12.94 -16.87
CA GLU A 184 -19.18 -12.40 -16.78
C GLU A 184 -19.82 -12.51 -15.39
N HIS A 185 -19.17 -13.18 -14.45
CA HIS A 185 -19.62 -13.38 -13.08
C HIS A 185 -18.63 -12.84 -12.04
N ARG A 186 -17.36 -12.67 -12.38
CA ARG A 186 -16.30 -12.34 -11.41
C ARG A 186 -15.46 -11.11 -11.75
N TRP A 187 -15.22 -10.80 -13.03
CA TRP A 187 -14.29 -9.73 -13.41
C TRP A 187 -14.72 -8.98 -14.67
N PHE A 188 -15.23 -7.76 -14.47
CA PHE A 188 -15.77 -6.93 -15.56
C PHE A 188 -14.84 -5.82 -16.03
N ALA A 189 -13.74 -5.55 -15.30
CA ALA A 189 -12.87 -4.43 -15.58
C ALA A 189 -12.08 -4.63 -16.89
N THR A 190 -12.04 -3.58 -17.71
CA THR A 190 -11.32 -3.56 -18.99
C THR A 190 -10.01 -2.80 -18.86
N SER A 191 -9.08 -2.97 -19.80
CA SER A 191 -7.88 -2.13 -19.91
C SER A 191 -8.18 -0.68 -20.30
N ALA A 192 -9.35 -0.40 -20.86
CA ALA A 192 -9.75 0.96 -21.21
C ALA A 192 -9.92 1.82 -19.95
N SER A 193 -9.35 3.01 -19.98
CA SER A 193 -9.39 3.98 -18.89
C SER A 193 -10.05 5.26 -19.39
N PRO A 194 -11.00 5.87 -18.65
CA PRO A 194 -11.60 7.14 -19.06
C PRO A 194 -10.55 8.25 -19.13
N ASP A 195 -10.86 9.31 -19.87
CA ASP A 195 -10.03 10.51 -19.94
C ASP A 195 -9.94 11.22 -18.59
N CYS A 196 -8.88 12.02 -18.42
CA CYS A 196 -8.73 12.82 -17.21
C CYS A 196 -9.85 13.88 -17.20
N PRO A 197 -10.62 14.00 -16.10
CA PRO A 197 -11.67 15.02 -16.02
C PRO A 197 -11.11 16.44 -15.85
N LEU A 198 -9.82 16.58 -15.56
CA LEU A 198 -9.14 17.87 -15.42
C LEU A 198 -8.55 18.32 -16.76
N ASP A 199 -8.73 19.60 -17.08
CA ASP A 199 -7.96 20.26 -18.13
C ASP A 199 -6.56 20.57 -17.60
N LEU A 200 -5.65 19.60 -17.78
CA LEU A 200 -4.28 19.69 -17.32
C LEU A 200 -3.49 20.81 -18.01
N ALA A 201 -3.84 21.18 -19.24
CA ALA A 201 -3.18 22.27 -19.96
C ALA A 201 -3.55 23.62 -19.33
N LYS A 202 -4.84 23.84 -19.06
CA LYS A 202 -5.30 25.03 -18.33
C LYS A 202 -4.71 25.11 -16.92
N LEU A 203 -4.56 23.97 -16.25
CA LEU A 203 -3.89 23.93 -14.96
C LEU A 203 -2.42 24.34 -15.08
N LEU A 204 -1.70 23.80 -16.06
CA LEU A 204 -0.29 24.14 -16.30
C LEU A 204 -0.11 25.65 -16.54
N SER A 205 -0.91 26.26 -17.41
CA SER A 205 -0.84 27.71 -17.67
C SER A 205 -1.03 28.53 -16.40
N LYS A 206 -1.98 28.15 -15.52
CA LYS A 206 -2.17 28.81 -14.23
C LYS A 206 -0.97 28.64 -13.30
N LEU A 207 -0.36 27.46 -13.28
CA LEU A 207 0.83 27.22 -12.45
C LEU A 207 2.04 27.99 -12.96
N GLU A 208 2.19 28.14 -14.27
CA GLU A 208 3.23 28.96 -14.88
C GLU A 208 3.03 30.42 -14.51
N GLU A 209 1.81 30.96 -14.63
CA GLU A 209 1.47 32.30 -14.15
C GLU A 209 1.81 32.45 -12.66
N GLU A 210 1.36 31.55 -11.78
CA GLU A 210 1.66 31.59 -10.34
C GLU A 210 3.17 31.57 -10.04
N ARG A 211 3.95 30.75 -10.78
CA ARG A 211 5.41 30.67 -10.62
C ARG A 211 6.13 31.90 -11.14
N GLU A 212 5.64 32.53 -12.21
CA GLU A 212 6.16 33.82 -12.67
C GLU A 212 5.96 34.92 -11.61
N TRP A 213 4.84 34.91 -10.89
CA TRP A 213 4.61 35.81 -9.76
C TRP A 213 5.55 35.53 -8.57
N GLU A 214 5.92 34.27 -8.32
CA GLU A 214 6.92 33.92 -7.30
C GLU A 214 8.35 34.37 -7.69
N VAL A 215 8.70 34.31 -8.98
CA VAL A 215 10.01 34.76 -9.50
C VAL A 215 10.13 36.30 -9.51
N GLY A 216 9.01 37.02 -9.46
CA GLY A 216 8.97 38.47 -9.30
C GLY A 216 9.50 39.01 -7.96
N GLY A 217 9.85 38.13 -7.00
CA GLY A 217 10.37 38.48 -5.67
C GLY A 217 11.84 38.14 -5.41
N GLY A 218 12.55 37.48 -6.34
CA GLY A 218 13.95 37.10 -6.14
C GLY A 218 14.59 36.56 -7.40
N LYS A 219 15.71 37.18 -7.80
CA LYS A 219 16.52 36.80 -8.97
C LYS A 219 16.79 35.28 -9.01
N VAL A 220 16.32 34.63 -10.06
CA VAL A 220 16.82 33.32 -10.50
C VAL A 220 17.86 33.59 -11.58
N GLU A 221 19.12 33.78 -11.17
CA GLU A 221 20.26 33.54 -12.04
C GLU A 221 20.64 32.06 -11.89
N ASP A 222 20.90 31.44 -13.04
CA ASP A 222 21.42 30.08 -13.27
C ASP A 222 20.52 28.87 -13.06
N LEU A 223 19.84 28.47 -14.14
CA LEU A 223 19.88 27.08 -14.62
C LEU A 223 19.92 27.07 -16.16
N THR A 224 21.13 27.17 -16.72
CA THR A 224 21.44 26.64 -18.07
C THR A 224 22.37 25.45 -17.92
N LEU A 225 22.12 24.45 -18.78
CA LEU A 225 22.74 23.13 -18.96
C LEU A 225 22.03 21.96 -18.24
#